data_AF-A0A7C7EUD4-F1
#
_entry.id   AF-A0A7C7EUD4-F1
#
_cell.length_a   1.000
_cell.length_b   1.000
_cell.length_c   1.000
_cell.angle_alpha   90.00
_cell.angle_beta   90.00
_cell.angle_gamma   90.00
#
_symmetry.space_group_name_H-M   'P 1'
#
loop_
_entity.id
_entity.type
_entity.pdbx_description
1 polymer ?
#
loop_
_entity_poly.entity_id
_entity_poly.type
_entity_poly.pdbx_seq_one_letter_code
_entity_poly.pdbx_strand_id
1 'polypeptide(L)'
;MVEFSKFYIDFILELLQNIGSFFKKIFEAFADFFFNDVKAYVNDLIDSSKNFGMLDWVVAAIVLIINLAFITFLIMKIYQWLRRYIRFTRREVEKDELLEEISILNMKTAELIEEKNKILAMKVSQLGLSPERFQEDYEEDDESKEEEQQDLGESRFVKLTEVDELYQGRVTTVIMEPEDMIGLQDLVERFVNFSASQLGLYYTRKTISAFFAGLATSKIMILEGISGTGKTSLPYAMGKFFNHDAAIVSVQPAWRDRTELLGYLNEFTKKFNESDFLRHVYEANYREDICFIILDEMNLARIEYYFAEFLSILEMPNSDEWKIEIVPNELPTDPRMLSGGKLKIPQNLWFIGTANRDDSTFTITDKVYDRASNIEMNVKAPYIDAPPTKSITMSYEYLDNLFNKAEQEYPLSPKTLDALNRLDIFITSKFKVTFGNRIMKQIRRFVPVFVACGRDEVEGLDFMFARKIIRKFEALNLSFLQDEIDQLMELMDNMFGKDAFEESKAYLEVLKRSY
;
A
#
# COMPACT_ATOMS: atom_id res chain seq x y z
N MET A 1 -8.43 50.61 -21.59
CA MET A 1 -8.53 50.50 -20.12
C MET A 1 -9.89 50.94 -19.58
N VAL A 2 -10.43 52.09 -19.99
CA VAL A 2 -11.72 52.60 -19.49
C VAL A 2 -12.93 51.76 -19.93
N GLU A 3 -12.99 51.35 -21.21
CA GLU A 3 -14.11 50.54 -21.73
C GLU A 3 -14.16 49.14 -21.11
N PHE A 4 -13.01 48.50 -20.93
CA PHE A 4 -12.91 47.20 -20.26
C PHE A 4 -13.30 47.28 -18.78
N SER A 5 -12.92 48.36 -18.09
CA SER A 5 -13.28 48.56 -16.67
C SER A 5 -14.80 48.74 -16.51
N LYS A 6 -15.45 49.46 -17.44
CA LYS A 6 -16.91 49.59 -17.47
C LYS A 6 -17.60 48.24 -17.70
N PHE A 7 -17.17 47.50 -18.71
CA PHE A 7 -17.66 46.15 -18.98
C PHE A 7 -17.49 45.22 -17.77
N TYR A 8 -16.34 45.25 -17.10
CA TYR A 8 -16.06 44.39 -15.96
C TYR A 8 -16.90 44.73 -14.72
N ILE A 9 -17.15 46.02 -14.47
CA ILE A 9 -18.05 46.46 -13.39
C ILE A 9 -19.48 46.02 -13.68
N ASP A 10 -19.96 46.21 -14.91
CA ASP A 10 -21.30 45.80 -15.32
C ASP A 10 -21.47 44.28 -15.24
N PHE A 11 -20.44 43.52 -15.66
CA PHE A 11 -20.40 42.06 -15.54
C PHE A 11 -20.46 41.59 -14.08
N ILE A 12 -19.70 42.20 -13.17
CA ILE A 12 -19.74 41.83 -11.75
C ILE A 12 -21.11 42.14 -11.13
N LEU A 13 -21.72 43.27 -11.48
CA LEU A 13 -23.05 43.62 -10.99
C LEU A 13 -24.11 42.62 -11.47
N GLU A 14 -24.06 42.22 -12.74
CA GLU A 14 -24.96 41.21 -13.30
C GLU A 14 -24.73 39.82 -12.68
N LEU A 15 -23.46 39.44 -12.46
CA LEU A 15 -23.09 38.20 -11.79
C LEU A 15 -23.58 38.15 -10.34
N LEU A 16 -23.41 39.23 -9.58
CA LEU A 16 -23.91 39.33 -8.20
C LEU A 16 -25.44 39.30 -8.13
N GLN A 17 -26.14 39.94 -9.07
CA GLN A 17 -27.60 39.85 -9.17
C GLN A 17 -28.05 38.42 -9.48
N ASN A 18 -27.38 37.73 -10.40
CA ASN A 18 -27.70 36.35 -10.75
C ASN A 18 -27.48 35.40 -9.57
N ILE A 19 -26.38 35.56 -8.82
CA ILE A 19 -26.11 34.82 -7.59
C ILE A 19 -27.18 35.10 -6.53
N GLY A 20 -27.55 36.37 -6.31
CA GLY A 20 -28.62 36.74 -5.38
C GLY A 20 -29.96 36.12 -5.74
N SER A 21 -30.31 36.12 -7.04
CA SER A 21 -31.54 35.50 -7.55
C SER A 21 -31.57 33.98 -7.36
N PHE A 22 -30.40 33.32 -7.48
CA PHE A 22 -30.24 31.88 -7.28
C PHE A 22 -30.50 31.50 -5.82
N PHE A 23 -29.88 32.19 -4.86
CA PHE A 23 -30.10 31.92 -3.44
C PHE A 23 -31.53 32.23 -2.99
N LYS A 24 -32.17 33.27 -3.56
CA LYS A 24 -33.57 33.57 -3.28
C LYS A 24 -34.49 32.41 -3.70
N LYS A 25 -34.30 31.84 -4.88
CA LYS A 25 -35.08 30.69 -5.36
C LYS A 25 -34.88 29.43 -4.51
N ILE A 26 -33.65 29.18 -4.04
CA ILE A 26 -33.37 28.07 -3.12
C ILE A 26 -34.13 28.27 -1.79
N PHE A 27 -34.12 29.48 -1.25
CA PHE A 27 -34.80 29.78 0.00
C PHE A 27 -36.33 29.66 -0.13
N GLU A 28 -36.90 30.15 -1.23
CA GLU A 28 -38.33 29.99 -1.55
C GLU A 28 -38.71 28.50 -1.67
N ALA A 29 -37.93 27.69 -2.40
CA ALA A 29 -38.18 26.25 -2.52
C ALA A 29 -38.08 25.52 -1.16
N PHE A 30 -37.16 25.94 -0.29
CA PHE A 30 -37.03 25.37 1.06
C PHE A 30 -38.20 25.77 1.96
N ALA A 31 -38.68 27.02 1.85
CA ALA A 31 -39.83 27.50 2.59
C ALA A 31 -41.13 26.81 2.14
N ASP A 32 -41.30 26.61 0.84
CA ASP A 32 -42.47 25.90 0.28
C ASP A 32 -42.55 24.47 0.79
N PHE A 33 -41.44 23.73 0.71
CA PHE A 33 -41.35 22.33 1.14
C PHE A 33 -41.64 22.13 2.65
N PHE A 34 -41.13 23.02 3.51
CA PHE A 34 -41.28 22.87 4.97
C PHE A 34 -42.55 23.50 5.55
N PHE A 35 -43.13 24.52 4.92
CA PHE A 35 -44.24 25.29 5.51
C PHE A 35 -45.53 25.30 4.68
N ASN A 36 -45.45 25.41 3.36
CA ASN A 36 -46.65 25.52 2.51
C ASN A 36 -47.24 24.15 2.17
N ASP A 37 -46.38 23.21 1.78
CA ASP A 37 -46.81 21.84 1.46
C ASP A 37 -47.27 21.08 2.71
N VAL A 38 -46.60 21.28 3.85
CA VAL A 38 -46.98 20.66 5.13
C VAL A 38 -48.38 21.09 5.57
N LYS A 39 -48.75 22.36 5.36
CA LYS A 39 -50.11 22.84 5.66
C LYS A 39 -51.15 22.23 4.73
N ALA A 40 -50.82 22.04 3.45
CA ALA A 40 -51.70 21.38 2.50
C ALA A 40 -51.96 19.92 2.92
N TYR A 41 -50.91 19.15 3.26
CA TYR A 41 -51.06 17.77 3.74
C TYR A 41 -51.90 17.66 5.02
N VAL A 42 -51.78 18.62 5.94
CA VAL A 42 -52.60 18.66 7.16
C VAL A 42 -54.07 18.97 6.85
N ASN A 43 -54.33 19.89 5.92
CA ASN A 43 -55.70 20.23 5.52
C ASN A 43 -56.37 19.06 4.77
N ASP A 44 -55.66 18.38 3.88
CA ASP A 44 -56.15 17.20 3.16
C ASP A 44 -56.45 16.03 4.12
N LEU A 45 -55.64 15.89 5.17
CA LEU A 45 -55.87 14.91 6.24
C LEU A 45 -57.12 15.28 7.07
N ILE A 46 -57.33 16.56 7.38
CA ILE A 46 -58.52 17.03 8.10
C ILE A 46 -59.79 16.82 7.26
N ASP A 47 -59.76 17.11 5.97
CA ASP A 47 -60.91 16.91 5.08
C ASP A 47 -61.22 15.43 4.86
N SER A 48 -60.19 14.58 4.77
CA SER A 48 -60.35 13.12 4.68
C SER A 48 -60.85 12.51 6.00
N SER A 49 -60.47 13.08 7.16
CA SER A 49 -60.87 12.58 8.49
C SER A 49 -62.37 12.66 8.77
N LYS A 50 -63.11 13.47 8.02
CA LYS A 50 -64.58 13.61 8.14
C LYS A 50 -65.35 12.34 7.75
N ASN A 51 -64.73 11.45 6.97
CA ASN A 51 -65.33 10.21 6.49
C ASN A 51 -64.74 8.94 7.15
N PHE A 52 -63.92 9.10 8.20
CA PHE A 52 -63.23 7.97 8.83
C PHE A 52 -64.14 7.17 9.76
N GLY A 53 -64.14 5.84 9.59
CA GLY A 53 -64.69 4.90 10.56
C GLY A 53 -63.77 4.71 11.76
N MET A 54 -64.21 3.91 12.74
CA MET A 54 -63.42 3.63 13.95
C MET A 54 -62.08 2.93 13.66
N LEU A 55 -62.03 2.06 12.65
CA LEU A 55 -60.81 1.38 12.22
C LEU A 55 -59.83 2.32 11.50
N ASP A 56 -60.33 3.26 10.71
CA ASP A 56 -59.51 4.22 9.96
C ASP A 56 -58.78 5.18 10.91
N TRP A 57 -59.42 5.55 12.03
CA TRP A 57 -58.78 6.33 13.09
C TRP A 57 -57.63 5.60 13.78
N VAL A 58 -57.72 4.28 13.96
CA VAL A 58 -56.64 3.47 14.53
C VAL A 58 -55.45 3.41 13.58
N VAL A 59 -55.70 3.19 12.29
CA VAL A 59 -54.65 3.15 11.26
C VAL A 59 -53.99 4.52 11.10
N ALA A 60 -54.79 5.60 11.07
CA ALA A 60 -54.27 6.97 11.00
C ALA A 60 -53.37 7.32 12.19
N ALA A 61 -53.74 6.90 13.41
CA ALA A 61 -52.91 7.11 14.59
C ALA A 61 -51.56 6.38 14.50
N ILE A 62 -51.55 5.12 14.00
CA ILE A 62 -50.33 4.35 13.80
C ILE A 62 -49.42 5.01 12.75
N VAL A 63 -49.99 5.43 11.62
CA VAL A 63 -49.26 6.09 10.53
C VAL A 63 -48.68 7.43 11.00
N LEU A 64 -49.42 8.19 11.82
CA LEU A 64 -48.95 9.46 12.38
C LEU A 64 -47.78 9.24 13.35
N ILE A 65 -47.84 8.20 14.19
CA ILE A 65 -46.73 7.82 15.09
C ILE A 65 -45.48 7.45 14.28
N ILE A 66 -45.63 6.65 13.21
CA ILE A 66 -44.51 6.25 12.35
C ILE A 66 -43.87 7.47 11.65
N ASN A 67 -44.69 8.38 11.10
CA ASN A 67 -44.19 9.59 10.46
C ASN A 67 -43.49 10.52 11.46
N LEU A 68 -44.04 10.66 12.67
CA LEU A 68 -43.44 11.47 13.72
C LEU A 68 -42.09 10.88 14.16
N ALA A 69 -42.00 9.55 14.30
CA ALA A 69 -40.74 8.86 14.57
C ALA A 69 -39.71 9.07 13.43
N PHE A 70 -40.14 9.02 12.17
CA PHE A 70 -39.28 9.25 11.01
C PHE A 70 -38.74 10.69 10.96
N ILE A 71 -39.60 11.70 11.17
CA ILE A 71 -39.18 13.11 11.22
C ILE A 71 -38.20 13.33 12.38
N THR A 72 -38.48 12.76 13.56
CA THR A 72 -37.61 12.88 14.73
C THR A 72 -36.23 12.25 14.46
N PHE A 73 -36.19 11.10 13.79
CA PHE A 73 -34.96 10.45 13.38
C PHE A 73 -34.16 11.31 12.37
N LEU A 74 -34.85 11.92 11.41
CA LEU A 74 -34.22 12.76 10.37
C LEU A 74 -33.62 14.04 10.98
N ILE A 75 -34.35 14.70 11.88
CA ILE A 75 -33.84 15.84 12.66
C ILE A 75 -32.64 15.43 13.52
N MET A 76 -32.68 14.28 14.17
CA MET A 76 -31.55 13.79 14.97
C MET A 76 -30.30 13.53 14.11
N LYS A 77 -30.47 12.95 12.91
CA LYS A 77 -29.36 12.75 11.95
C LYS A 77 -28.78 14.06 11.45
N ILE A 78 -29.63 15.03 11.11
CA ILE A 78 -29.19 16.38 10.72
C ILE A 78 -28.44 17.06 11.87
N TYR A 79 -28.94 16.97 13.10
CA TYR A 79 -28.26 17.52 14.27
C TYR A 79 -26.90 16.85 14.53
N GLN A 80 -26.79 15.53 14.41
CA GLN A 80 -25.51 14.82 14.52
C GLN A 80 -24.53 15.24 13.42
N TRP A 81 -25.04 15.44 12.20
CA TRP A 81 -24.24 15.87 11.06
C TRP A 81 -23.74 17.31 11.23
N LEU A 82 -24.61 18.26 11.62
CA LEU A 82 -24.24 19.63 11.96
C LEU A 82 -23.25 19.68 13.13
N ARG A 83 -23.48 18.89 14.19
CA ARG A 83 -22.58 18.83 15.34
C ARG A 83 -21.21 18.30 14.93
N ARG A 84 -21.15 17.33 14.02
CA ARG A 84 -19.88 16.80 13.47
C ARG A 84 -19.19 17.86 12.62
N TYR A 85 -19.93 18.60 11.79
CA TYR A 85 -19.41 19.67 10.96
C TYR A 85 -18.85 20.82 11.79
N ILE A 86 -19.60 21.35 12.77
CA ILE A 86 -19.15 22.44 13.65
C ILE A 86 -17.93 22.03 14.49
N ARG A 87 -17.87 20.77 14.96
CA ARG A 87 -16.69 20.27 15.70
C ARG A 87 -15.46 20.12 14.81
N PHE A 88 -15.66 19.91 13.50
CA PHE A 88 -14.60 19.87 12.51
C PHE A 88 -14.06 21.29 12.25
N THR A 89 -14.95 22.27 12.03
CA THR A 89 -14.56 23.67 11.79
C THR A 89 -13.89 24.30 13.02
N ARG A 90 -14.34 24.00 14.25
CA ARG A 90 -13.67 24.49 15.47
C ARG A 90 -12.25 23.94 15.64
N ARG A 91 -12.01 22.69 15.23
CA ARG A 91 -10.68 22.06 15.27
C ARG A 91 -9.73 22.62 14.21
N GLU A 92 -10.24 23.05 13.06
CA GLU A 92 -9.42 23.77 12.06
C GLU A 92 -9.08 25.18 12.54
N VAL A 93 -10.05 25.95 13.06
CA VAL A 93 -9.80 27.30 13.58
C VAL A 93 -8.80 27.29 14.73
N GLU A 94 -8.88 26.33 15.65
CA GLU A 94 -7.95 26.19 16.78
C GLU A 94 -6.54 25.78 16.31
N LYS A 95 -6.42 25.07 15.18
CA LYS A 95 -5.11 24.79 14.55
C LYS A 95 -4.53 26.01 13.85
N ASP A 96 -5.36 26.79 13.16
CA ASP A 96 -4.93 28.01 12.49
C ASP A 96 -4.50 29.09 13.50
N GLU A 97 -5.20 29.23 14.64
CA GLU A 97 -4.78 30.10 15.75
C GLU A 97 -3.44 29.67 16.36
N LEU A 98 -3.21 28.36 16.55
CA LEU A 98 -1.93 27.86 17.05
C LEU A 98 -0.78 28.09 16.04
N LEU A 99 -1.05 27.95 14.75
CA LEU A 99 -0.06 28.25 13.70
C LEU A 99 0.26 29.75 13.64
N GLU A 100 -0.74 30.61 13.83
CA GLU A 100 -0.54 32.06 13.89
C GLU A 100 0.25 32.45 15.15
N GLU A 101 -0.02 31.83 16.31
CA GLU A 101 0.75 32.04 17.55
C GLU A 101 2.22 31.59 17.41
N ILE A 102 2.47 30.44 16.77
CA ILE A 102 3.83 29.97 16.45
C ILE A 102 4.55 30.96 15.52
N SER A 103 3.84 31.50 14.52
CA SER A 103 4.41 32.49 13.61
C SER A 103 4.81 33.80 14.31
N ILE A 104 3.97 34.28 15.24
CA ILE A 104 4.23 35.48 16.04
C ILE A 104 5.39 35.24 17.02
N LEU A 105 5.48 34.04 17.62
CA LEU A 105 6.61 33.66 18.46
C LEU A 105 7.92 33.65 17.68
N ASN A 106 7.94 33.05 16.49
CA ASN A 106 9.13 33.01 15.63
C ASN A 106 9.57 34.40 15.18
N MET A 107 8.62 35.32 14.94
CA MET A 107 8.94 36.71 14.64
C MET A 107 9.57 37.43 15.85
N LYS A 108 9.05 37.20 17.06
CA LYS A 108 9.61 37.76 18.30
C LYS A 108 10.98 37.21 18.65
N THR A 109 11.23 35.92 18.41
CA THR A 109 12.55 35.33 18.66
C THR A 109 13.58 35.89 17.68
N ALA A 110 13.21 36.09 16.40
CA ALA A 110 14.07 36.76 15.42
C ALA A 110 14.41 38.20 15.82
N GLU A 111 13.42 38.97 16.28
CA GLU A 111 13.61 40.36 16.73
C GLU A 111 14.51 40.43 17.98
N LEU A 112 14.34 39.51 18.94
CA LEU A 112 15.21 39.39 20.12
C LEU A 112 16.65 39.00 19.77
N ILE A 113 16.85 38.15 18.76
CA ILE A 113 18.19 37.79 18.26
C ILE A 113 18.85 39.02 17.62
N GLU A 114 18.11 39.81 16.85
CA GLU A 114 18.62 41.04 16.24
C GLU A 114 19.00 42.08 17.32
N GLU A 115 18.16 42.29 18.33
CA GLU A 115 18.49 43.17 19.47
C GLU A 115 19.71 42.66 20.24
N LYS A 116 19.82 41.35 20.48
CA LYS A 116 20.98 40.73 21.13
C LYS A 116 22.26 40.96 20.31
N ASN A 117 22.21 40.78 18.99
CA ASN A 117 23.34 41.01 18.09
C ASN A 117 23.75 42.49 18.06
N LYS A 118 22.78 43.41 18.13
CA LYS A 118 23.01 44.84 18.23
C LYS A 118 23.67 45.22 19.56
N ILE A 119 23.23 44.61 20.67
CA ILE A 119 23.83 44.79 22.00
C ILE A 119 25.25 44.23 22.05
N LEU A 120 25.49 43.06 21.43
CA LEU A 120 26.83 42.48 21.28
C LEU A 120 27.74 43.41 20.48
N ALA A 121 27.29 43.93 19.34
CA ALA A 121 28.04 44.88 18.53
C ALA A 121 28.34 46.20 19.29
N MET A 122 27.36 46.71 20.07
CA MET A 122 27.56 47.89 20.91
C MET A 122 28.54 47.65 22.07
N LYS A 123 28.49 46.47 22.71
CA LYS A 123 29.47 46.08 23.74
C LYS A 123 30.88 45.94 23.16
N VAL A 124 31.01 45.35 21.98
CA VAL A 124 32.30 45.21 21.27
C VAL A 124 32.85 46.58 20.86
N SER A 125 31.99 47.53 20.47
CA SER A 125 32.37 48.91 20.18
C SER A 125 32.77 49.72 21.43
N GLN A 126 32.11 49.53 22.57
CA GLN A 126 32.46 50.19 23.84
C GLN A 126 33.77 49.69 24.47
N LEU A 127 34.24 48.49 24.10
CA LEU A 127 35.49 47.89 24.56
C LEU A 127 36.73 48.29 23.74
N GLY A 128 36.56 49.11 22.68
CA GLY A 128 37.67 49.75 21.96
C GLY A 128 38.57 48.80 21.16
N LEU A 129 38.07 47.65 20.70
CA LEU A 129 38.84 46.68 19.91
C LEU A 129 38.40 46.69 18.44
N SER A 130 39.37 46.85 17.54
CA SER A 130 39.20 46.74 16.09
C SER A 130 39.01 45.28 15.64
N PRO A 131 38.19 44.98 14.62
CA PRO A 131 37.74 43.63 14.30
C PRO A 131 38.68 42.89 13.31
N GLU A 132 40.00 43.02 13.46
CA GLU A 132 40.97 42.40 12.55
C GLU A 132 42.27 42.11 13.31
N ARG A 133 42.34 40.94 13.95
CA ARG A 133 43.54 40.17 14.36
C ARG A 133 43.21 39.25 15.55
N PHE A 134 42.50 38.17 15.29
CA PHE A 134 42.56 36.95 16.09
C PHE A 134 42.26 35.77 15.15
N GLN A 135 43.08 35.67 14.10
CA GLN A 135 43.33 34.41 13.41
C GLN A 135 44.80 34.10 13.68
N GLU A 136 45.05 32.84 14.03
CA GLU A 136 46.32 32.20 14.36
C GLU A 136 46.63 32.07 15.87
N ASP A 137 46.90 30.80 16.19
CA ASP A 137 47.33 30.19 17.45
C ASP A 137 46.23 29.94 18.49
N TYR A 138 45.61 28.75 18.40
CA TYR A 138 45.78 27.64 19.37
C TYR A 138 45.16 26.36 18.77
N GLU A 139 46.01 25.49 18.19
CA GLU A 139 45.73 24.05 18.09
C GLU A 139 46.32 23.37 19.34
N GLU A 140 45.48 22.68 20.12
CA GLU A 140 45.48 21.20 20.26
C GLU A 140 44.60 20.75 21.44
N ASP A 141 43.85 19.68 21.15
CA ASP A 141 43.22 18.66 22.01
C ASP A 141 42.15 19.08 23.05
N ASP A 142 40.87 18.95 22.65
CA ASP A 142 40.00 17.90 23.23
C ASP A 142 38.76 17.64 22.35
N GLU A 143 38.41 16.36 22.20
CA GLU A 143 37.39 15.85 21.29
C GLU A 143 35.96 16.04 21.85
N SER A 144 35.18 16.94 21.24
CA SER A 144 33.72 16.77 21.16
C SER A 144 33.13 17.64 20.05
N LYS A 145 32.78 17.03 18.93
CA LYS A 145 32.04 17.67 17.83
C LYS A 145 30.63 18.01 18.29
N GLU A 146 30.41 19.24 18.74
CA GLU A 146 29.08 19.85 18.73
C GLU A 146 28.82 20.34 17.30
N GLU A 147 27.90 19.67 16.61
CA GLU A 147 27.40 20.11 15.30
C GLU A 147 26.65 21.44 15.47
N GLU A 148 27.09 22.45 14.73
CA GLU A 148 26.39 23.72 14.56
C GLU A 148 24.96 23.47 14.04
N GLN A 149 23.95 23.64 14.91
CA GLN A 149 22.56 23.76 14.48
C GLN A 149 22.39 25.07 13.70
N GLN A 150 22.50 24.97 12.38
CA GLN A 150 21.96 25.98 11.48
C GLN A 150 20.43 25.96 11.58
N ASP A 151 19.83 27.14 11.73
CA ASP A 151 18.39 27.37 11.72
C ASP A 151 17.85 27.08 10.30
N LEU A 152 17.59 25.80 10.05
CA LEU A 152 17.08 25.26 8.80
C LEU A 152 15.56 25.46 8.79
N GLY A 153 15.02 26.21 7.83
CA GLY A 153 13.58 26.52 7.72
C GLY A 153 12.66 25.29 7.62
N GLU A 154 11.34 25.50 7.50
CA GLU A 154 10.38 24.38 7.41
C GLU A 154 10.72 23.41 6.27
N SER A 155 10.79 22.11 6.58
CA SER A 155 10.94 21.06 5.57
C SER A 155 9.79 21.08 4.58
N ARG A 156 10.09 20.82 3.31
CA ARG A 156 9.07 20.58 2.28
C ARG A 156 8.35 19.25 2.45
N PHE A 157 8.86 18.35 3.28
CA PHE A 157 8.27 17.06 3.61
C PHE A 157 7.69 17.12 5.03
N VAL A 158 6.42 16.80 5.20
CA VAL A 158 5.75 16.83 6.50
C VAL A 158 5.75 15.43 7.11
N LYS A 159 5.16 14.46 6.40
CA LYS A 159 5.02 13.07 6.85
C LYS A 159 6.35 12.37 7.03
N LEU A 160 7.32 12.59 6.14
CA LEU A 160 8.63 11.94 6.26
C LEU A 160 9.44 12.52 7.43
N THR A 161 9.31 13.82 7.69
CA THR A 161 9.93 14.47 8.85
C THR A 161 9.33 13.95 10.16
N GLU A 162 8.02 13.71 10.22
CA GLU A 162 7.39 13.04 11.37
C GLU A 162 7.96 11.63 11.61
N VAL A 163 8.32 10.89 10.55
CA VAL A 163 8.98 9.58 10.69
C VAL A 163 10.40 9.75 11.25
N ASP A 164 11.16 10.74 10.78
CA ASP A 164 12.50 11.03 11.31
C ASP A 164 12.45 11.33 12.81
N GLU A 165 11.52 12.17 13.25
CA GLU A 165 11.29 12.48 14.66
C GLU A 165 10.90 11.23 15.47
N LEU A 166 10.05 10.37 14.89
CA LEU A 166 9.60 9.14 15.55
C LEU A 166 10.75 8.15 15.75
N TYR A 167 11.68 8.04 14.82
CA TYR A 167 12.83 7.13 14.90
C TYR A 167 14.09 7.79 15.48
N GLN A 168 14.07 9.09 15.75
CA GLN A 168 15.19 9.81 16.34
C GLN A 168 15.55 9.22 17.72
N GLY A 169 16.77 8.68 17.83
CA GLY A 169 17.29 8.12 19.08
C GLY A 169 16.66 6.79 19.51
N ARG A 170 15.89 6.13 18.64
CA ARG A 170 15.36 4.78 18.91
C ARG A 170 16.33 3.71 18.42
N VAL A 171 16.51 2.65 19.22
CA VAL A 171 17.20 1.44 18.79
C VAL A 171 16.25 0.63 17.93
N THR A 172 16.58 0.45 16.66
CA THR A 172 15.78 -0.31 15.69
C THR A 172 16.33 -1.71 15.43
N THR A 173 17.42 -2.07 16.11
CA THR A 173 18.03 -3.39 16.03
C THR A 173 17.09 -4.47 16.58
N VAL A 174 16.90 -5.51 15.78
CA VAL A 174 16.01 -6.62 16.14
C VAL A 174 16.78 -7.65 16.95
N ILE A 175 16.44 -7.78 18.23
CA ILE A 175 17.00 -8.82 19.12
C ILE A 175 16.07 -10.04 19.03
N MET A 176 16.61 -11.16 18.51
CA MET A 176 15.89 -12.43 18.41
C MET A 176 16.13 -13.28 19.65
N GLU A 177 15.05 -13.79 20.24
CA GLU A 177 15.10 -14.76 21.32
C GLU A 177 15.47 -16.16 20.77
N PRO A 178 16.09 -17.05 21.57
CA PRO A 178 16.45 -18.39 21.13
C PRO A 178 15.26 -19.22 20.63
N GLU A 179 14.06 -19.00 21.17
CA GLU A 179 12.83 -19.68 20.75
C GLU A 179 12.32 -19.24 19.37
N ASP A 180 12.78 -18.09 18.88
CA ASP A 180 12.42 -17.54 17.57
C ASP A 180 13.44 -17.94 16.48
N MET A 181 14.55 -18.56 16.85
CA MET A 181 15.55 -19.10 15.92
C MET A 181 15.12 -20.47 15.37
N ILE A 182 14.06 -20.48 14.58
CA ILE A 182 13.44 -21.68 14.01
C ILE A 182 13.72 -21.83 12.51
N GLY A 183 13.65 -23.07 12.00
CA GLY A 183 13.78 -23.37 10.57
C GLY A 183 12.52 -23.01 9.76
N LEU A 184 12.62 -23.07 8.43
CA LEU A 184 11.51 -22.72 7.53
C LEU A 184 10.27 -23.61 7.70
N GLN A 185 10.47 -24.92 7.91
CA GLN A 185 9.35 -25.84 8.16
C GLN A 185 8.58 -25.48 9.45
N ASP A 186 9.31 -25.19 10.54
CA ASP A 186 8.71 -24.78 11.80
C ASP A 186 8.09 -23.38 11.69
N LEU A 187 8.66 -22.49 10.88
CA LEU A 187 8.12 -21.16 10.60
C LEU A 187 6.75 -21.25 9.93
N VAL A 188 6.59 -22.14 8.94
CA VAL A 188 5.31 -22.42 8.28
C VAL A 188 4.29 -22.95 9.28
N GLU A 189 4.68 -23.91 10.12
CA GLU A 189 3.80 -24.49 11.13
C GLU A 189 3.38 -23.46 12.19
N ARG A 190 4.33 -22.66 12.67
CA ARG A 190 4.08 -21.58 13.64
C ARG A 190 3.15 -20.53 13.05
N PHE A 191 3.32 -20.15 11.79
CA PHE A 191 2.42 -19.20 11.12
C PHE A 191 0.99 -19.76 11.01
N VAL A 192 0.83 -21.01 10.54
CA VAL A 192 -0.50 -21.64 10.41
C VAL A 192 -1.20 -21.73 11.77
N ASN A 193 -0.48 -22.11 12.82
CA ASN A 193 -1.05 -22.19 14.17
C ASN A 193 -1.35 -20.79 14.74
N PHE A 194 -0.50 -19.80 14.50
CA PHE A 194 -0.72 -18.40 14.90
C PHE A 194 -1.97 -17.82 14.23
N SER A 195 -2.09 -17.98 12.90
CA SER A 195 -3.22 -17.43 12.15
C SER A 195 -4.54 -18.07 12.59
N ALA A 196 -4.55 -19.38 12.82
CA ALA A 196 -5.74 -20.10 13.25
C ALA A 196 -6.12 -19.74 14.71
N SER A 197 -5.16 -19.70 15.63
CA SER A 197 -5.44 -19.47 17.06
C SER A 197 -5.72 -18.01 17.41
N GLN A 198 -4.93 -17.05 16.88
CA GLN A 198 -5.02 -15.63 17.26
C GLN A 198 -5.98 -14.84 16.37
N LEU A 199 -6.04 -15.16 15.08
CA LEU A 199 -6.77 -14.38 14.09
C LEU A 199 -8.02 -15.10 13.55
N GLY A 200 -8.19 -16.39 13.84
CA GLY A 200 -9.28 -17.20 13.29
C GLY A 200 -9.19 -17.39 11.78
N LEU A 201 -7.98 -17.28 11.21
CA LEU A 201 -7.71 -17.42 9.77
C LEU A 201 -7.03 -18.75 9.48
N TYR A 202 -7.58 -19.50 8.51
CA TYR A 202 -7.10 -20.84 8.16
C TYR A 202 -6.39 -20.81 6.82
N TYR A 203 -5.20 -21.40 6.78
CA TYR A 203 -4.40 -21.53 5.58
C TYR A 203 -3.81 -22.94 5.49
N THR A 204 -3.67 -23.46 4.27
CA THR A 204 -3.00 -24.74 4.07
C THR A 204 -1.49 -24.56 4.17
N ARG A 205 -0.78 -25.58 4.68
CA ARG A 205 0.70 -25.54 4.72
C ARG A 205 1.28 -25.27 3.33
N LYS A 206 0.70 -25.86 2.27
CA LYS A 206 1.10 -25.63 0.87
C LYS A 206 1.08 -24.15 0.48
N THR A 207 -0.01 -23.44 0.78
CA THR A 207 -0.14 -22.00 0.48
C THR A 207 0.93 -21.17 1.20
N ILE A 208 1.20 -21.49 2.46
CA ILE A 208 2.19 -20.77 3.27
C ILE A 208 3.62 -21.10 2.86
N SER A 209 3.92 -22.35 2.54
CA SER A 209 5.20 -22.74 1.93
C SER A 209 5.42 -22.00 0.60
N ALA A 210 4.39 -21.90 -0.24
CA ALA A 210 4.46 -21.14 -1.50
C ALA A 210 4.66 -19.64 -1.25
N PHE A 211 4.08 -19.10 -0.17
CA PHE A 211 4.30 -17.72 0.25
C PHE A 211 5.76 -17.47 0.62
N PHE A 212 6.35 -18.26 1.52
CA PHE A 212 7.76 -18.10 1.88
C PHE A 212 8.72 -18.31 0.70
N ALA A 213 8.49 -19.35 -0.12
CA ALA A 213 9.25 -19.56 -1.35
C ALA A 213 9.07 -18.40 -2.37
N GLY A 214 7.88 -17.80 -2.39
CA GLY A 214 7.59 -16.61 -3.18
C GLY A 214 8.33 -15.36 -2.69
N LEU A 215 8.48 -15.19 -1.37
CA LEU A 215 9.24 -14.08 -0.78
C LEU A 215 10.74 -14.20 -1.08
N ALA A 216 11.29 -15.42 -1.08
CA ALA A 216 12.68 -15.66 -1.43
C ALA A 216 12.97 -15.31 -2.90
N THR A 217 11.99 -15.50 -3.78
CA THR A 217 12.20 -15.39 -5.24
C THR A 217 12.00 -14.00 -5.80
N SER A 218 11.09 -13.21 -5.22
CA SER A 218 10.84 -11.83 -5.64
C SER A 218 10.40 -10.94 -4.48
N LYS A 219 10.70 -9.64 -4.58
CA LYS A 219 10.18 -8.61 -3.69
C LYS A 219 8.74 -8.20 -4.02
N ILE A 220 8.21 -8.66 -5.15
CA ILE A 220 6.83 -8.41 -5.57
C ILE A 220 6.08 -9.74 -5.54
N MET A 221 4.94 -9.78 -4.87
CA MET A 221 4.05 -10.94 -4.85
C MET A 221 2.64 -10.52 -5.28
N ILE A 222 1.96 -11.38 -6.02
CA ILE A 222 0.57 -11.20 -6.44
C ILE A 222 -0.24 -12.36 -5.88
N LEU A 223 -1.27 -12.01 -5.10
CA LEU A 223 -2.25 -12.93 -4.57
C LEU A 223 -3.53 -12.79 -5.39
N GLU A 224 -3.84 -13.84 -6.16
CA GLU A 224 -4.99 -13.89 -7.06
C GLU A 224 -6.04 -14.86 -6.56
N GLY A 225 -7.28 -14.65 -6.99
CA GLY A 225 -8.34 -15.63 -6.78
C GLY A 225 -9.69 -14.98 -6.55
N ILE A 226 -10.65 -15.79 -6.12
CA ILE A 226 -12.03 -15.36 -5.91
C ILE A 226 -12.12 -14.43 -4.68
N SER A 227 -13.12 -13.55 -4.65
CA SER A 227 -13.36 -12.71 -3.48
C SER A 227 -13.64 -13.55 -2.22
N GLY A 228 -13.14 -13.09 -1.06
CA GLY A 228 -13.38 -13.76 0.23
C GLY A 228 -12.55 -15.03 0.49
N THR A 229 -11.45 -15.24 -0.23
CA THR A 229 -10.49 -16.36 0.00
C THR A 229 -9.31 -15.98 0.90
N GLY A 230 -9.29 -14.75 1.44
CA GLY A 230 -8.27 -14.29 2.39
C GLY A 230 -7.03 -13.67 1.75
N LYS A 231 -7.11 -13.18 0.50
CA LYS A 231 -6.01 -12.55 -0.24
C LYS A 231 -5.40 -11.36 0.50
N THR A 232 -6.22 -10.44 1.00
CA THR A 232 -5.76 -9.29 1.80
C THR A 232 -5.42 -9.71 3.24
N SER A 233 -6.14 -10.70 3.78
CA SER A 233 -5.96 -11.19 5.17
C SER A 233 -4.64 -11.93 5.38
N LEU A 234 -4.13 -12.65 4.38
CA LEU A 234 -2.88 -13.40 4.47
C LEU A 234 -1.65 -12.51 4.74
N PRO A 235 -1.34 -11.50 3.91
CA PRO A 235 -0.21 -10.61 4.16
C PRO A 235 -0.44 -9.73 5.40
N TYR A 236 -1.70 -9.39 5.71
CA TYR A 236 -2.04 -8.71 6.96
C TYR A 236 -1.69 -9.56 8.19
N ALA A 237 -2.06 -10.84 8.17
CA ALA A 237 -1.70 -11.81 9.21
C ALA A 237 -0.19 -12.02 9.28
N MET A 238 0.52 -11.97 8.14
CA MET A 238 1.97 -12.08 8.09
C MET A 238 2.67 -10.91 8.78
N GLY A 239 2.18 -9.68 8.57
CA GLY A 239 2.67 -8.52 9.33
C GLY A 239 2.49 -8.71 10.85
N LYS A 240 1.28 -9.09 11.28
CA LYS A 240 0.98 -9.40 12.69
C LYS A 240 1.88 -10.51 13.24
N PHE A 241 2.18 -11.51 12.42
CA PHE A 241 3.05 -12.62 12.80
C PHE A 241 4.48 -12.16 13.06
N PHE A 242 5.02 -11.23 12.27
CA PHE A 242 6.35 -10.65 12.45
C PHE A 242 6.39 -9.42 13.38
N ASN A 243 5.33 -9.19 14.17
CA ASN A 243 5.21 -8.05 15.07
C ASN A 243 5.28 -6.66 14.38
N HIS A 244 5.00 -6.59 13.07
CA HIS A 244 4.94 -5.34 12.32
C HIS A 244 3.73 -5.30 11.37
N ASP A 245 2.79 -4.40 11.67
CA ASP A 245 1.55 -4.30 10.90
C ASP A 245 1.81 -3.98 9.43
N ALA A 246 1.27 -4.81 8.53
CA ALA A 246 1.37 -4.57 7.11
C ALA A 246 0.58 -3.31 6.72
N ALA A 247 1.20 -2.43 5.97
CA ALA A 247 0.57 -1.21 5.47
C ALA A 247 -0.37 -1.56 4.32
N ILE A 248 -1.65 -1.17 4.42
CA ILE A 248 -2.63 -1.41 3.35
C ILE A 248 -2.83 -0.12 2.57
N VAL A 249 -2.59 -0.19 1.25
CA VAL A 249 -2.78 0.90 0.30
C VAL A 249 -3.78 0.44 -0.75
N SER A 250 -4.98 1.01 -0.74
CA SER A 250 -6.04 0.67 -1.68
C SER A 250 -5.83 1.39 -3.02
N VAL A 251 -5.60 0.61 -4.08
CA VAL A 251 -5.40 1.14 -5.43
C VAL A 251 -6.69 1.76 -5.95
N GLN A 252 -6.58 2.92 -6.60
CA GLN A 252 -7.73 3.60 -7.19
C GLN A 252 -7.75 3.41 -8.71
N PRO A 253 -8.94 3.28 -9.34
CA PRO A 253 -9.05 3.15 -10.79
C PRO A 253 -8.47 4.34 -11.58
N ALA A 254 -8.36 5.50 -10.95
CA ALA A 254 -7.81 6.71 -11.55
C ALA A 254 -6.27 6.72 -11.64
N TRP A 255 -5.58 5.77 -11.00
CA TRP A 255 -4.12 5.76 -10.97
C TRP A 255 -3.52 5.54 -12.35
N ARG A 256 -2.64 6.46 -12.74
CA ARG A 256 -2.07 6.50 -14.11
C ARG A 256 -0.56 6.56 -14.16
N ASP A 257 0.11 6.96 -13.08
CA ASP A 257 1.56 7.10 -13.05
C ASP A 257 2.10 6.97 -11.62
N ARG A 258 3.43 7.11 -11.48
CA ARG A 258 4.14 6.96 -10.21
C ARG A 258 3.76 7.99 -9.15
N THR A 259 3.22 9.15 -9.53
CA THR A 259 2.90 10.24 -8.59
C THR A 259 1.80 9.84 -7.61
N GLU A 260 0.96 8.88 -8.00
CA GLU A 260 -0.07 8.30 -7.14
C GLU A 260 0.52 7.50 -5.97
N LEU A 261 1.68 6.88 -6.18
CA LEU A 261 2.40 6.12 -5.17
C LEU A 261 3.45 6.93 -4.45
N LEU A 262 4.20 7.77 -5.14
CA LEU A 262 5.31 8.50 -4.55
C LEU A 262 4.90 9.89 -4.08
N GLY A 263 3.83 10.45 -4.62
CA GLY A 263 3.52 11.86 -4.46
C GLY A 263 4.17 12.74 -5.52
N TYR A 264 4.07 14.05 -5.33
CA TYR A 264 4.65 15.05 -6.22
C TYR A 264 5.03 16.33 -5.48
N LEU A 265 6.04 17.03 -5.98
CA LEU A 265 6.39 18.35 -5.48
C LEU A 265 5.41 19.39 -6.03
N ASN A 266 4.71 20.10 -5.15
CA ASN A 266 3.88 21.22 -5.57
C ASN A 266 4.77 22.44 -5.84
N GLU A 267 4.82 22.88 -7.09
CA GLU A 267 5.69 23.99 -7.49
C GLU A 267 5.28 25.34 -6.89
N PHE A 268 4.01 25.51 -6.51
CA PHE A 268 3.49 26.75 -5.92
C PHE A 268 3.77 26.85 -4.43
N THR A 269 3.42 25.80 -3.68
CA THR A 269 3.63 25.78 -2.23
C THR A 269 5.05 25.40 -1.83
N LYS A 270 5.83 24.85 -2.77
CA LYS A 270 7.14 24.22 -2.55
C LYS A 270 7.12 23.08 -1.54
N LYS A 271 5.93 22.61 -1.13
CA LYS A 271 5.74 21.43 -0.28
C LYS A 271 5.50 20.20 -1.13
N PHE A 272 6.02 19.06 -0.68
CA PHE A 272 5.84 17.78 -1.34
C PHE A 272 4.52 17.16 -0.84
N ASN A 273 3.67 16.72 -1.76
CA ASN A 273 2.46 16.00 -1.43
C ASN A 273 2.79 14.53 -1.23
N GLU A 274 2.98 14.12 0.02
CA GLU A 274 3.44 12.78 0.40
C GLU A 274 2.27 11.79 0.47
N SER A 275 2.36 10.71 -0.30
CA SER A 275 1.43 9.58 -0.17
C SER A 275 1.73 8.79 1.11
N ASP A 276 0.74 8.02 1.58
CA ASP A 276 0.99 7.09 2.68
C ASP A 276 1.92 5.95 2.25
N PHE A 277 1.88 5.54 0.99
CA PHE A 277 2.81 4.55 0.44
C PHE A 277 4.26 5.00 0.60
N LEU A 278 4.59 6.24 0.22
CA LEU A 278 5.95 6.80 0.35
C LEU A 278 6.39 6.80 1.82
N ARG A 279 5.49 7.20 2.74
CA ARG A 279 5.77 7.19 4.19
C ARG A 279 6.19 5.81 4.69
N HIS A 280 5.48 4.75 4.29
CA HIS A 280 5.81 3.38 4.73
C HIS A 280 7.11 2.85 4.11
N VAL A 281 7.38 3.16 2.84
CA VAL A 281 8.67 2.82 2.19
C VAL A 281 9.82 3.52 2.92
N TYR A 282 9.63 4.78 3.26
CA TYR A 282 10.60 5.58 4.00
C TYR A 282 10.85 5.02 5.41
N GLU A 283 9.78 4.73 6.15
CA GLU A 283 9.83 4.11 7.48
C GLU A 283 10.60 2.78 7.50
N ALA A 284 10.44 1.96 6.45
CA ALA A 284 11.14 0.68 6.35
C ALA A 284 12.68 0.81 6.32
N ASN A 285 13.24 1.98 5.94
CA ASN A 285 14.70 2.20 5.96
C ASN A 285 15.27 2.34 7.37
N TYR A 286 14.44 2.62 8.37
CA TYR A 286 14.87 2.68 9.76
C TYR A 286 14.87 1.31 10.45
N ARG A 287 14.23 0.30 9.85
CA ARG A 287 13.96 -0.98 10.51
C ARG A 287 14.79 -2.13 9.94
N GLU A 288 15.05 -3.13 10.78
CA GLU A 288 15.72 -4.38 10.38
C GLU A 288 14.74 -5.58 10.35
N ASP A 289 13.50 -5.40 10.79
CA ASP A 289 12.44 -6.41 10.75
C ASP A 289 11.75 -6.47 9.39
N ILE A 290 10.94 -7.51 9.19
CA ILE A 290 10.26 -7.80 7.92
C ILE A 290 9.07 -6.85 7.75
N CYS A 291 9.06 -6.10 6.64
CA CYS A 291 8.05 -5.11 6.30
C CYS A 291 7.22 -5.54 5.08
N PHE A 292 5.91 -5.31 5.14
CA PHE A 292 4.99 -5.56 4.02
C PHE A 292 4.16 -4.33 3.69
N ILE A 293 4.08 -4.02 2.39
CA ILE A 293 3.09 -3.10 1.85
C ILE A 293 2.13 -3.88 0.96
N ILE A 294 0.86 -3.83 1.31
CA ILE A 294 -0.24 -4.47 0.59
C ILE A 294 -0.85 -3.45 -0.35
N LEU A 295 -0.81 -3.73 -1.65
CA LEU A 295 -1.51 -2.97 -2.68
C LEU A 295 -2.84 -3.68 -2.96
N ASP A 296 -3.89 -3.22 -2.30
CA ASP A 296 -5.19 -3.87 -2.34
C ASP A 296 -5.91 -3.54 -3.64
N GLU A 297 -6.44 -4.58 -4.29
CA GLU A 297 -7.02 -4.56 -5.63
C GLU A 297 -6.09 -3.89 -6.66
N MET A 298 -4.84 -4.34 -6.65
CA MET A 298 -3.73 -3.83 -7.47
C MET A 298 -4.07 -3.71 -8.97
N ASN A 299 -4.95 -4.58 -9.47
CA ASN A 299 -5.37 -4.62 -10.87
C ASN A 299 -6.60 -3.77 -11.21
N LEU A 300 -7.11 -2.93 -10.30
CA LEU A 300 -8.07 -1.87 -10.62
C LEU A 300 -7.50 -0.81 -11.57
N ALA A 301 -6.19 -0.63 -11.55
CA ALA A 301 -5.45 0.22 -12.47
C ALA A 301 -4.36 -0.59 -13.19
N ARG A 302 -3.86 -0.06 -14.31
CA ARG A 302 -2.77 -0.71 -15.06
C ARG A 302 -1.47 -0.66 -14.28
N ILE A 303 -1.08 -1.79 -13.71
CA ILE A 303 0.07 -1.96 -12.82
C ILE A 303 1.37 -1.47 -13.49
N GLU A 304 1.52 -1.68 -14.78
CA GLU A 304 2.71 -1.31 -15.54
C GLU A 304 2.92 0.20 -15.66
N TYR A 305 1.92 1.02 -15.31
CA TYR A 305 2.00 2.47 -15.41
C TYR A 305 2.38 3.08 -14.06
N TYR A 306 1.61 2.82 -13.02
CA TYR A 306 1.87 3.42 -11.70
C TYR A 306 3.00 2.72 -10.93
N PHE A 307 3.21 1.42 -11.16
CA PHE A 307 4.25 0.62 -10.47
C PHE A 307 5.49 0.38 -11.34
N ALA A 308 5.61 1.07 -12.48
CA ALA A 308 6.64 0.85 -13.49
C ALA A 308 8.07 0.92 -12.95
N GLU A 309 8.33 1.93 -12.10
CA GLU A 309 9.65 2.23 -11.54
C GLU A 309 10.09 1.14 -10.56
N PHE A 310 9.19 0.68 -9.67
CA PHE A 310 9.42 -0.44 -8.76
C PHE A 310 9.70 -1.74 -9.52
N LEU A 311 8.91 -2.02 -10.56
CA LEU A 311 9.12 -3.19 -11.42
C LEU A 311 10.46 -3.16 -12.14
N SER A 312 11.08 -2.00 -12.36
CA SER A 312 12.38 -1.88 -13.01
C SER A 312 13.52 -1.96 -12.00
N ILE A 313 13.38 -1.25 -10.89
CA ILE A 313 14.48 -1.06 -9.93
C ILE A 313 14.76 -2.32 -9.10
N LEU A 314 13.69 -3.05 -8.73
CA LEU A 314 13.80 -4.30 -7.97
C LEU A 314 14.39 -5.46 -8.80
N GLU A 315 14.65 -5.27 -10.09
CA GLU A 315 15.37 -6.25 -10.92
C GLU A 315 16.88 -6.10 -10.85
N MET A 316 17.36 -4.95 -10.36
CA MET A 316 18.79 -4.70 -10.25
C MET A 316 19.39 -5.71 -9.26
N PRO A 317 20.47 -6.42 -9.63
CA PRO A 317 21.07 -7.43 -8.79
C PRO A 317 21.67 -6.85 -7.51
N ASN A 318 22.07 -5.57 -7.55
CA ASN A 318 22.64 -4.85 -6.43
C ASN A 318 21.54 -4.04 -5.72
N SER A 319 21.27 -4.37 -4.45
CA SER A 319 20.29 -3.66 -3.63
C SER A 319 20.67 -2.22 -3.29
N ASP A 320 21.96 -1.89 -3.34
CA ASP A 320 22.41 -0.53 -3.06
C ASP A 320 22.05 0.46 -4.17
N GLU A 321 21.73 -0.07 -5.35
CA GLU A 321 21.25 0.69 -6.50
C GLU A 321 19.73 0.84 -6.51
N TRP A 322 19.00 0.25 -5.54
CA TRP A 322 17.56 0.39 -5.43
C TRP A 322 17.17 1.78 -4.90
N LYS A 323 17.46 2.83 -5.66
CA LYS A 323 17.24 4.24 -5.33
C LYS A 323 16.23 4.87 -6.29
N ILE A 324 15.10 5.32 -5.76
CA ILE A 324 14.05 6.02 -6.51
C ILE A 324 14.22 7.53 -6.32
N GLU A 325 14.14 8.30 -7.40
CA GLU A 325 14.19 9.76 -7.33
C GLU A 325 12.86 10.34 -6.87
N ILE A 326 12.85 11.01 -5.72
CA ILE A 326 11.67 11.65 -5.13
C ILE A 326 11.63 13.13 -5.51
N VAL A 327 12.77 13.81 -5.41
CA VAL A 327 12.93 15.23 -5.74
C VAL A 327 14.23 15.47 -6.53
N PRO A 328 14.24 16.47 -7.42
CA PRO A 328 15.38 16.69 -8.34
C PRO A 328 16.61 17.33 -7.69
N ASN A 329 16.42 17.96 -6.53
CA ASN A 329 17.46 18.65 -5.78
C ASN A 329 17.34 18.28 -4.31
N GLU A 330 18.45 18.27 -3.57
CA GLU A 330 18.48 18.04 -2.13
C GLU A 330 18.52 19.39 -1.39
N LEU A 331 17.76 19.49 -0.31
CA LEU A 331 17.78 20.63 0.62
C LEU A 331 18.22 20.12 1.99
N PRO A 332 18.94 20.92 2.81
CA PRO A 332 19.41 20.44 4.10
C PRO A 332 18.27 20.23 5.13
N THR A 333 17.07 20.73 4.85
CA THR A 333 15.84 20.46 5.60
C THR A 333 15.15 19.16 5.18
N ASP A 334 15.66 18.46 4.15
CA ASP A 334 15.03 17.22 3.67
C ASP A 334 15.19 16.08 4.68
N PRO A 335 14.25 15.12 4.70
CA PRO A 335 14.31 13.94 5.56
C PRO A 335 15.62 13.15 5.41
N ARG A 336 16.15 12.65 6.52
CA ARG A 336 17.50 12.07 6.64
C ARG A 336 17.80 10.89 5.72
N MET A 337 16.79 10.06 5.41
CA MET A 337 16.96 8.89 4.53
C MET A 337 16.82 9.23 3.04
N LEU A 338 16.58 10.49 2.70
CA LEU A 338 16.76 10.97 1.33
C LEU A 338 18.21 11.41 1.15
N SER A 339 18.88 10.85 0.13
CA SER A 339 20.23 11.23 -0.23
C SER A 339 20.27 11.65 -1.69
N GLY A 340 20.68 12.90 -1.95
CA GLY A 340 20.65 13.48 -3.28
C GLY A 340 19.25 13.52 -3.89
N GLY A 341 18.22 13.69 -3.05
CA GLY A 341 16.81 13.65 -3.46
C GLY A 341 16.26 12.26 -3.82
N LYS A 342 17.02 11.19 -3.52
CA LYS A 342 16.65 9.80 -3.80
C LYS A 342 16.39 9.01 -2.53
N LEU A 343 15.39 8.14 -2.57
CA LEU A 343 15.05 7.21 -1.50
C LEU A 343 15.51 5.80 -1.85
N LYS A 344 16.26 5.15 -0.95
CA LYS A 344 16.59 3.73 -1.09
C LYS A 344 15.37 2.86 -0.75
N ILE A 345 15.11 1.83 -1.54
CA ILE A 345 14.13 0.78 -1.23
C ILE A 345 14.87 -0.30 -0.44
N PRO A 346 14.51 -0.52 0.83
CA PRO A 346 15.27 -1.42 1.68
C PRO A 346 14.93 -2.89 1.37
N GLN A 347 15.86 -3.79 1.66
CA GLN A 347 15.68 -5.20 1.31
C GLN A 347 14.64 -5.92 2.19
N ASN A 348 14.38 -5.42 3.39
CA ASN A 348 13.39 -5.98 4.32
C ASN A 348 11.94 -5.68 3.93
N LEU A 349 11.70 -4.98 2.82
CA LEU A 349 10.38 -4.60 2.34
C LEU A 349 9.92 -5.47 1.16
N TRP A 350 8.71 -6.02 1.27
CA TRP A 350 8.01 -6.72 0.19
C TRP A 350 6.70 -6.01 -0.18
N PHE A 351 6.40 -6.01 -1.48
CA PHE A 351 5.16 -5.47 -2.04
C PHE A 351 4.22 -6.61 -2.43
N ILE A 352 3.03 -6.63 -1.85
CA ILE A 352 2.05 -7.70 -2.05
C ILE A 352 0.80 -7.11 -2.68
N GLY A 353 0.57 -7.39 -3.96
CA GLY A 353 -0.65 -7.03 -4.66
C GLY A 353 -1.74 -8.06 -4.45
N THR A 354 -2.96 -7.63 -4.14
CA THR A 354 -4.14 -8.49 -4.26
C THR A 354 -4.80 -8.21 -5.60
N ALA A 355 -5.23 -9.25 -6.31
CA ALA A 355 -5.90 -9.11 -7.59
C ALA A 355 -7.13 -10.00 -7.68
N ASN A 356 -8.18 -9.46 -8.28
CA ASN A 356 -9.40 -10.21 -8.60
C ASN A 356 -9.33 -10.66 -10.07
N ARG A 357 -9.97 -11.79 -10.39
CA ARG A 357 -10.13 -12.28 -11.77
C ARG A 357 -11.56 -12.08 -12.23
N ASP A 358 -11.96 -10.83 -12.35
CA ASP A 358 -13.30 -10.38 -12.72
C ASP A 358 -13.24 -9.39 -13.89
N ASP A 359 -14.32 -9.27 -14.66
CA ASP A 359 -14.37 -8.41 -15.87
C ASP A 359 -14.18 -6.92 -15.56
N SER A 360 -14.35 -6.52 -14.29
CA SER A 360 -14.18 -5.14 -13.82
C SER A 360 -12.72 -4.71 -13.63
N THR A 361 -11.76 -5.61 -13.75
CA THR A 361 -10.34 -5.32 -13.51
C THR A 361 -9.47 -5.45 -14.77
N PHE A 362 -8.30 -4.82 -14.76
CA PHE A 362 -7.35 -4.96 -15.85
C PHE A 362 -6.64 -6.31 -15.79
N THR A 363 -6.48 -6.95 -16.95
CA THR A 363 -5.61 -8.13 -17.08
C THR A 363 -4.16 -7.75 -16.79
N ILE A 364 -3.54 -8.46 -15.85
CA ILE A 364 -2.13 -8.29 -15.51
C ILE A 364 -1.27 -8.82 -16.66
N THR A 365 -0.31 -8.02 -17.14
CA THR A 365 0.53 -8.44 -18.28
C THR A 365 1.68 -9.36 -17.84
N ASP A 366 2.22 -10.11 -18.80
CA ASP A 366 3.43 -10.91 -18.58
C ASP A 366 4.62 -10.11 -18.06
N LYS A 367 4.71 -8.81 -18.40
CA LYS A 367 5.77 -7.93 -17.89
C LYS A 367 5.76 -7.84 -16.37
N VAL A 368 4.59 -7.84 -15.74
CA VAL A 368 4.44 -7.79 -14.28
C VAL A 368 4.65 -9.19 -13.72
N TYR A 369 3.99 -10.20 -14.29
CA TYR A 369 4.05 -11.55 -13.77
C TYR A 369 5.44 -12.20 -13.84
N ASP A 370 6.23 -11.90 -14.86
CA ASP A 370 7.59 -12.41 -14.92
C ASP A 370 8.42 -11.90 -13.74
N ARG A 371 8.08 -10.73 -13.18
CA ARG A 371 8.77 -10.05 -12.08
C ARG A 371 8.22 -10.42 -10.70
N ALA A 372 6.94 -10.75 -10.60
CA ALA A 372 6.28 -11.04 -9.33
C ALA A 372 6.12 -12.55 -9.06
N SER A 373 6.17 -12.97 -7.80
CA SER A 373 5.72 -14.31 -7.39
C SER A 373 4.19 -14.35 -7.39
N ASN A 374 3.56 -15.38 -7.96
CA ASN A 374 2.10 -15.48 -8.03
C ASN A 374 1.61 -16.64 -7.14
N ILE A 375 0.58 -16.39 -6.34
CA ILE A 375 -0.12 -17.41 -5.57
C ILE A 375 -1.62 -17.27 -5.84
N GLU A 376 -2.24 -18.35 -6.28
CA GLU A 376 -3.67 -18.41 -6.49
C GLU A 376 -4.38 -19.00 -5.27
N MET A 377 -5.35 -18.28 -4.76
CA MET A 377 -6.16 -18.59 -3.58
C MET A 377 -7.61 -18.82 -4.01
N ASN A 378 -7.90 -20.02 -4.53
CA ASN A 378 -9.23 -20.40 -5.02
C ASN A 378 -10.03 -21.27 -4.04
N VAL A 379 -9.36 -21.85 -3.03
CA VAL A 379 -9.97 -22.80 -2.10
C VAL A 379 -9.90 -22.25 -0.69
N LYS A 380 -11.03 -22.28 0.03
CA LYS A 380 -11.05 -21.99 1.47
C LYS A 380 -10.42 -23.15 2.22
N ALA A 381 -9.42 -22.85 3.04
CA ALA A 381 -8.83 -23.87 3.89
C ALA A 381 -9.89 -24.39 4.90
N PRO A 382 -9.84 -25.70 5.25
CA PRO A 382 -10.69 -26.24 6.29
C PRO A 382 -10.36 -25.61 7.65
N TYR A 383 -11.30 -25.69 8.58
CA TYR A 383 -11.07 -25.30 9.97
C TYR A 383 -9.88 -26.08 10.56
N ILE A 384 -9.01 -25.38 11.29
CA ILE A 384 -7.85 -25.95 11.98
C ILE A 384 -8.00 -25.62 13.46
N ASP A 385 -8.11 -26.65 14.30
CA ASP A 385 -8.00 -26.51 15.75
C ASP A 385 -6.51 -26.43 16.12
N ALA A 386 -6.03 -25.22 16.38
CA ALA A 386 -4.62 -24.93 16.59
C ALA A 386 -4.32 -24.55 18.04
N PRO A 387 -3.18 -25.00 18.60
CA PRO A 387 -2.77 -24.57 19.93
C PRO A 387 -2.49 -23.06 19.95
N PRO A 388 -2.73 -22.37 21.08
CA PRO A 388 -2.40 -20.96 21.22
C PRO A 388 -0.92 -20.70 20.94
N THR A 389 -0.64 -20.01 19.83
CA THR A 389 0.71 -19.75 19.35
C THR A 389 0.96 -18.25 19.31
N LYS A 390 2.18 -17.82 19.67
CA LYS A 390 2.58 -16.41 19.69
C LYS A 390 3.20 -15.99 18.35
N SER A 391 3.18 -14.69 18.09
CA SER A 391 3.98 -14.05 17.02
C SER A 391 5.47 -14.32 17.22
N ILE A 392 6.27 -14.01 16.19
CA ILE A 392 7.71 -14.23 16.15
C ILE A 392 8.44 -12.91 15.93
N THR A 393 9.57 -12.72 16.59
CA THR A 393 10.48 -11.61 16.31
C THR A 393 11.61 -12.13 15.44
N MET A 394 11.73 -11.62 14.22
CA MET A 394 12.72 -12.09 13.25
C MET A 394 13.27 -10.92 12.44
N SER A 395 14.59 -10.85 12.33
CA SER A 395 15.26 -9.90 11.45
C SER A 395 15.19 -10.36 10.00
N TYR A 396 15.25 -9.41 9.07
CA TYR A 396 15.36 -9.71 7.64
C TYR A 396 16.56 -10.59 7.32
N GLU A 397 17.72 -10.30 7.91
CA GLU A 397 18.96 -11.01 7.66
C GLU A 397 18.85 -12.49 8.03
N TYR A 398 18.20 -12.81 9.15
CA TYR A 398 17.99 -14.20 9.54
C TYR A 398 17.10 -14.94 8.53
N LEU A 399 16.00 -14.31 8.09
CA LEU A 399 15.10 -14.91 7.10
C LEU A 399 15.80 -15.12 5.74
N ASP A 400 16.58 -14.14 5.26
CA ASP A 400 17.32 -14.30 4.00
C ASP A 400 18.40 -15.39 4.13
N ASN A 401 19.06 -15.51 5.28
CA ASN A 401 19.99 -16.60 5.56
C ASN A 401 19.30 -17.98 5.53
N LEU A 402 18.06 -18.10 6.04
CA LEU A 402 17.29 -19.34 5.92
C LEU A 402 17.00 -19.69 4.46
N PHE A 403 16.68 -18.69 3.61
CA PHE A 403 16.48 -18.92 2.18
C PHE A 403 17.76 -19.36 1.48
N ASN A 404 18.88 -18.68 1.75
CA ASN A 404 20.18 -19.01 1.16
C ASN A 404 20.66 -20.40 1.61
N LYS A 405 20.41 -20.77 2.87
CA LYS A 405 20.68 -22.12 3.39
C LYS A 405 19.85 -23.18 2.67
N ALA A 406 18.56 -22.91 2.44
CA ALA A 406 17.69 -23.84 1.71
C ALA A 406 18.18 -24.07 0.27
N GLU A 407 18.65 -23.03 -0.44
CA GLU A 407 19.24 -23.16 -1.77
C GLU A 407 20.47 -24.06 -1.81
N GLN A 408 21.28 -24.05 -0.74
CA GLN A 408 22.48 -24.88 -0.63
C GLN A 408 22.20 -26.32 -0.22
N GLU A 409 21.24 -26.54 0.69
CA GLU A 409 20.91 -27.87 1.22
C GLU A 409 20.01 -28.68 0.27
N TYR A 410 19.13 -28.00 -0.48
CA TYR A 410 18.14 -28.64 -1.36
C TYR A 410 18.25 -28.17 -2.82
N PRO A 411 19.43 -28.25 -3.47
CA PRO A 411 19.55 -27.87 -4.87
C PRO A 411 18.70 -28.79 -5.76
N LEU A 412 18.15 -28.23 -6.84
CA LEU A 412 17.37 -28.98 -7.83
C LEU A 412 18.13 -30.22 -8.32
N SER A 413 17.44 -31.35 -8.36
CA SER A 413 18.08 -32.59 -8.79
C SER A 413 18.48 -32.52 -10.28
N PRO A 414 19.58 -33.19 -10.69
CA PRO A 414 19.97 -33.24 -12.11
C PRO A 414 18.86 -33.79 -13.01
N LYS A 415 18.04 -34.71 -12.49
CA LYS A 415 16.86 -35.27 -13.18
C LYS A 415 15.82 -34.19 -13.44
N THR A 416 15.53 -33.36 -12.43
CA THR A 416 14.57 -32.25 -12.54
C THR A 416 15.04 -31.19 -13.53
N LEU A 417 16.34 -30.87 -13.54
CA LEU A 417 16.93 -29.94 -14.51
C LEU A 417 16.85 -30.48 -15.95
N ASP A 418 17.13 -31.76 -16.16
CA ASP A 418 16.99 -32.39 -17.49
C ASP A 418 15.52 -32.36 -17.95
N ALA A 419 14.59 -32.70 -17.06
CA ALA A 419 13.16 -32.65 -17.36
C ALA A 419 12.69 -31.23 -17.71
N LEU A 420 13.14 -30.21 -16.97
CA LEU A 420 12.89 -28.81 -17.27
C LEU A 420 13.39 -28.41 -18.67
N ASN A 421 14.60 -28.82 -19.05
CA ASN A 421 15.14 -28.54 -20.38
C ASN A 421 14.33 -29.22 -21.48
N ARG A 422 13.88 -30.46 -21.27
CA ARG A 422 13.01 -31.16 -22.22
C ARG A 422 11.65 -30.46 -22.39
N LEU A 423 11.06 -30.01 -21.28
CA LEU A 423 9.83 -29.21 -21.31
C LEU A 423 10.03 -27.89 -22.06
N ASP A 424 11.13 -27.18 -21.81
CA ASP A 424 11.44 -25.92 -22.50
C ASP A 424 11.58 -26.11 -24.01
N ILE A 425 12.34 -27.14 -24.44
CA ILE A 425 12.50 -27.48 -25.86
C ILE A 425 11.15 -27.80 -26.51
N PHE A 426 10.33 -28.62 -25.85
CA PHE A 426 9.02 -28.99 -26.35
C PHE A 426 8.11 -27.76 -26.49
N ILE A 427 7.98 -26.97 -25.42
CA ILE A 427 7.11 -25.79 -25.39
C ILE A 427 7.56 -24.73 -26.39
N THR A 428 8.88 -24.50 -26.50
CA THR A 428 9.44 -23.58 -27.49
C THR A 428 9.12 -24.02 -28.91
N SER A 429 9.21 -25.32 -29.19
CA SER A 429 8.96 -25.85 -30.54
C SER A 429 7.50 -25.71 -30.96
N LYS A 430 6.56 -26.07 -30.07
CA LYS A 430 5.12 -26.18 -30.34
C LYS A 430 4.34 -24.90 -30.07
N PHE A 431 4.57 -24.27 -28.93
CA PHE A 431 3.80 -23.11 -28.45
C PHE A 431 4.50 -21.77 -28.69
N LYS A 432 5.76 -21.78 -29.14
CA LYS A 432 6.60 -20.57 -29.31
C LYS A 432 6.76 -19.75 -28.02
N VAL A 433 6.63 -20.40 -26.87
CA VAL A 433 6.89 -19.85 -25.54
C VAL A 433 8.21 -20.41 -25.04
N THR A 434 9.07 -19.58 -24.47
CA THR A 434 10.38 -19.99 -23.93
C THR A 434 10.48 -19.72 -22.44
N PHE A 435 11.30 -20.50 -21.74
CA PHE A 435 11.61 -20.22 -20.35
C PHE A 435 12.68 -19.13 -20.31
N GLY A 436 12.26 -17.89 -20.07
CA GLY A 436 13.22 -16.79 -19.88
C GLY A 436 14.16 -17.06 -18.69
N ASN A 437 15.39 -16.53 -18.76
CA ASN A 437 16.40 -16.65 -17.69
C ASN A 437 15.86 -16.26 -16.30
N ARG A 438 14.94 -15.29 -16.26
CA ARG A 438 14.28 -14.86 -15.03
C ARG A 438 13.43 -15.96 -14.39
N ILE A 439 12.63 -16.67 -15.19
CA ILE A 439 11.80 -17.78 -14.71
C ILE A 439 12.70 -18.90 -14.20
N MET A 440 13.78 -19.22 -14.92
CA MET A 440 14.73 -20.24 -14.47
C MET A 440 15.41 -19.87 -13.15
N LYS A 441 15.82 -18.61 -12.98
CA LYS A 441 16.37 -18.11 -11.70
C LYS A 441 15.33 -18.22 -10.57
N GLN A 442 14.08 -17.87 -10.84
CA GLN A 442 12.99 -18.02 -9.86
C GLN A 442 12.75 -19.49 -9.50
N ILE A 443 12.72 -20.42 -10.46
CA ILE A 443 12.56 -21.86 -10.17
C ILE A 443 13.69 -22.37 -9.29
N ARG A 444 14.94 -21.98 -9.59
CA ARG A 444 16.13 -22.37 -8.81
C ARG A 444 16.13 -21.85 -7.38
N ARG A 445 15.43 -20.75 -7.10
CA ARG A 445 15.29 -20.18 -5.75
C ARG A 445 14.01 -20.64 -5.05
N PHE A 446 12.92 -20.82 -5.79
CA PHE A 446 11.61 -21.21 -5.26
C PHE A 446 11.62 -22.63 -4.73
N VAL A 447 12.03 -23.59 -5.58
CA VAL A 447 11.87 -25.03 -5.28
C VAL A 447 12.67 -25.44 -4.04
N PRO A 448 13.94 -25.03 -3.86
CA PRO A 448 14.69 -25.38 -2.64
C PRO A 448 14.04 -24.83 -1.36
N VAL A 449 13.58 -23.58 -1.38
CA VAL A 449 12.89 -22.97 -0.22
C VAL A 449 11.56 -23.67 0.06
N PHE A 450 10.83 -24.05 -1.00
CA PHE A 450 9.58 -24.81 -0.87
C PHE A 450 9.82 -26.19 -0.26
N VAL A 451 10.90 -26.87 -0.64
CA VAL A 451 11.34 -28.15 -0.03
C VAL A 451 11.75 -27.97 1.42
N ALA A 452 12.52 -26.93 1.75
CA ALA A 452 12.92 -26.62 3.11
C ALA A 452 11.75 -26.25 4.04
N CYS A 453 10.61 -25.86 3.47
CA CYS A 453 9.34 -25.71 4.19
C CYS A 453 8.64 -27.05 4.48
N GLY A 454 9.22 -28.20 4.11
CA GLY A 454 8.67 -29.54 4.31
C GLY A 454 7.78 -30.04 3.17
N ARG A 455 7.96 -29.54 1.95
CA ARG A 455 7.21 -29.98 0.75
C ARG A 455 8.10 -30.76 -0.22
N ASP A 456 7.49 -31.31 -1.27
CA ASP A 456 8.19 -32.10 -2.28
C ASP A 456 8.75 -31.23 -3.41
N GLU A 457 9.88 -31.65 -4.00
CA GLU A 457 10.54 -30.97 -5.12
C GLU A 457 9.65 -30.92 -6.36
N VAL A 458 8.97 -32.03 -6.68
CA VAL A 458 8.11 -32.15 -7.86
C VAL A 458 6.87 -31.27 -7.71
N GLU A 459 6.32 -31.18 -6.50
CA GLU A 459 5.21 -30.27 -6.19
C GLU A 459 5.60 -28.80 -6.34
N GLY A 460 6.79 -28.42 -5.85
CA GLY A 460 7.30 -27.06 -6.02
C GLY A 460 7.54 -26.70 -7.48
N LEU A 461 8.05 -27.66 -8.27
CA LEU A 461 8.21 -27.48 -9.71
C LEU A 461 6.87 -27.36 -10.43
N ASP A 462 5.90 -28.22 -10.11
CA ASP A 462 4.54 -28.18 -10.66
C ASP A 462 3.90 -26.80 -10.44
N PHE A 463 3.99 -26.29 -9.20
CA PHE A 463 3.50 -24.96 -8.86
C PHE A 463 4.13 -23.88 -9.74
N MET A 464 5.46 -23.86 -9.85
CA MET A 464 6.14 -22.85 -10.67
C MET A 464 5.81 -22.99 -12.16
N PHE A 465 5.69 -24.22 -12.66
CA PHE A 465 5.37 -24.50 -14.05
C PHE A 465 3.96 -24.02 -14.42
N ALA A 466 2.96 -24.36 -13.59
CA ALA A 466 1.59 -23.88 -13.74
C ALA A 466 1.52 -22.34 -13.76
N ARG A 467 2.18 -21.68 -12.78
CA ARG A 467 2.02 -20.24 -12.54
C ARG A 467 2.86 -19.36 -13.45
N LYS A 468 3.99 -19.84 -13.96
CA LYS A 468 4.92 -19.02 -14.77
C LYS A 468 4.92 -19.36 -16.24
N ILE A 469 4.63 -20.62 -16.57
CA ILE A 469 4.76 -21.12 -17.95
C ILE A 469 3.37 -21.34 -18.53
N ILE A 470 2.54 -22.19 -17.92
CA ILE A 470 1.22 -22.55 -18.47
C ILE A 470 0.32 -21.31 -18.57
N ARG A 471 0.35 -20.38 -17.61
CA ARG A 471 -0.41 -19.12 -17.72
C ARG A 471 -0.16 -18.38 -19.04
N LYS A 472 1.06 -18.41 -19.60
CA LYS A 472 1.37 -17.73 -20.88
C LYS A 472 0.57 -18.30 -22.05
N PHE A 473 -0.04 -19.48 -21.89
CA PHE A 473 -0.87 -20.11 -22.89
C PHE A 473 -2.26 -19.43 -22.97
N GLU A 474 -2.70 -18.70 -21.95
CA GLU A 474 -3.96 -17.92 -21.97
C GLU A 474 -3.99 -16.87 -23.08
N ALA A 475 -2.82 -16.33 -23.46
CA ALA A 475 -2.70 -15.36 -24.55
C ALA A 475 -2.64 -16.03 -25.94
N LEU A 476 -2.51 -17.35 -26.01
CA LEU A 476 -2.45 -18.10 -27.26
C LEU A 476 -3.85 -18.45 -27.75
N ASN A 477 -4.00 -18.66 -29.06
CA ASN A 477 -5.25 -19.17 -29.62
C ASN A 477 -5.33 -20.68 -29.41
N LEU A 478 -5.88 -21.09 -28.27
CA LEU A 478 -5.86 -22.48 -27.79
C LEU A 478 -6.76 -23.43 -28.58
N SER A 479 -7.76 -22.93 -29.31
CA SER A 479 -8.65 -23.76 -30.13
C SER A 479 -7.89 -24.60 -31.19
N PHE A 480 -6.70 -24.16 -31.60
CA PHE A 480 -5.86 -24.87 -32.58
C PHE A 480 -4.70 -25.67 -31.96
N LEU A 481 -4.58 -25.70 -30.62
CA LEU A 481 -3.43 -26.30 -29.92
C LEU A 481 -3.84 -27.44 -28.95
N GLN A 482 -5.04 -27.97 -29.12
CA GLN A 482 -5.60 -29.01 -28.23
C GLN A 482 -4.75 -30.30 -28.27
N ASP A 483 -4.30 -30.72 -29.46
CA ASP A 483 -3.46 -31.91 -29.65
C ASP A 483 -2.07 -31.71 -29.04
N GLU A 484 -1.49 -30.52 -29.17
CA GLU A 484 -0.21 -30.17 -28.55
C GLU A 484 -0.29 -30.14 -27.02
N ILE A 485 -1.43 -29.71 -26.45
CA ILE A 485 -1.66 -29.77 -25.00
C ILE A 485 -1.71 -31.23 -24.53
N ASP A 486 -2.39 -32.11 -25.27
CA ASP A 486 -2.42 -33.55 -24.94
C ASP A 486 -1.02 -34.18 -25.00
N GLN A 487 -0.23 -33.83 -26.02
CA GLN A 487 1.17 -34.26 -26.11
C GLN A 487 2.01 -33.73 -24.94
N LEU A 488 1.76 -32.51 -24.47
CA LEU A 488 2.44 -31.96 -23.29
C LEU A 488 2.08 -32.73 -22.02
N MET A 489 0.79 -33.04 -21.82
CA MET A 489 0.33 -33.84 -20.68
C MET A 489 0.96 -35.23 -20.67
N GLU A 490 1.01 -35.90 -21.83
CA GLU A 490 1.65 -37.21 -21.97
C GLU A 490 3.17 -37.14 -21.71
N LEU A 491 3.84 -36.09 -22.19
CA LEU A 491 5.25 -35.86 -21.91
C LEU A 491 5.50 -35.70 -20.39
N MET A 492 4.64 -34.95 -19.70
CA MET A 492 4.73 -34.77 -18.24
C MET A 492 4.50 -36.07 -17.49
N ASP A 493 3.48 -36.87 -17.88
CA ASP A 493 3.21 -38.20 -17.31
C ASP A 493 4.43 -39.13 -17.44
N ASN A 494 5.10 -39.11 -18.59
CA ASN A 494 6.27 -39.94 -18.84
C ASN A 494 7.50 -39.54 -18.01
N MET A 495 7.65 -38.25 -17.68
CA MET A 495 8.82 -37.75 -16.94
C MET A 495 8.65 -37.82 -15.43
N PHE A 496 7.45 -37.51 -14.92
CA PHE A 496 7.19 -37.33 -13.49
C PHE A 496 6.22 -38.36 -12.90
N GLY A 497 5.49 -39.10 -13.74
CA GLY A 497 4.45 -40.04 -13.33
C GLY A 497 3.04 -39.46 -13.45
N LYS A 498 2.04 -40.35 -13.47
CA LYS A 498 0.63 -39.98 -13.68
C LYS A 498 0.04 -39.16 -12.54
N ASP A 499 0.48 -39.41 -11.30
CA ASP A 499 0.01 -38.73 -10.09
C ASP A 499 0.82 -37.46 -9.75
N ALA A 500 1.76 -37.07 -10.62
CA ALA A 500 2.54 -35.85 -10.47
C ALA A 500 2.00 -34.73 -11.37
N PHE A 501 2.36 -33.47 -11.06
CA PHE A 501 1.94 -32.29 -11.82
C PHE A 501 0.43 -32.04 -11.87
N GLU A 502 -0.27 -32.28 -10.76
CA GLU A 502 -1.72 -32.13 -10.67
C GLU A 502 -2.18 -30.69 -10.96
N GLU A 503 -1.46 -29.67 -10.48
CA GLU A 503 -1.87 -28.27 -10.71
C GLU A 503 -1.74 -27.89 -12.18
N SER A 504 -0.62 -28.23 -12.79
CA SER A 504 -0.36 -27.96 -14.20
C SER A 504 -1.37 -28.67 -15.11
N LYS A 505 -1.68 -29.95 -14.84
CA LYS A 505 -2.68 -30.70 -15.61
C LYS A 505 -4.07 -30.10 -15.44
N ALA A 506 -4.48 -29.80 -14.21
CA ALA A 506 -5.77 -29.15 -13.94
C ALA A 506 -5.90 -27.81 -14.67
N TYR A 507 -4.82 -27.01 -14.72
CA TYR A 507 -4.82 -25.75 -15.43
C TYR A 507 -4.94 -25.96 -16.94
N LEU A 508 -4.16 -26.88 -17.53
CA LEU A 508 -4.27 -27.21 -18.96
C LEU A 508 -5.68 -27.70 -19.31
N GLU A 509 -6.32 -28.52 -18.47
CA GLU A 509 -7.72 -28.94 -18.70
C GLU A 509 -8.71 -27.76 -18.68
N VAL A 510 -8.55 -26.81 -17.75
CA VAL A 510 -9.39 -25.61 -17.72
C VAL A 510 -9.19 -24.78 -18.99
N LEU A 511 -7.95 -24.63 -19.44
CA LEU A 511 -7.63 -23.95 -20.70
C LEU A 511 -8.26 -24.65 -21.91
N LYS A 512 -8.20 -25.99 -21.97
CA LYS A 512 -8.84 -26.77 -23.03
C LYS A 512 -10.36 -26.61 -23.08
N ARG A 513 -11.01 -26.47 -21.92
CA ARG A 513 -12.49 -26.32 -21.81
C ARG A 513 -12.98 -24.91 -22.11
N SER A 514 -12.11 -23.91 -22.02
CA SER A 514 -12.48 -22.50 -22.19
C SER A 514 -12.52 -22.05 -23.65
N TYR A 515 -12.06 -22.89 -24.59
CA TYR A 515 -11.93 -22.64 -26.03
C TYR A 515 -12.35 -23.86 -26.85
#